data_AF-A0A6H1NMP7-F1
#
_entry.id   AF-A0A6H1NMP7-F1
#
_cell.length_a   1.000
_cell.length_b   1.000
_cell.length_c   1.000
_cell.angle_alpha   90.00
_cell.angle_beta   90.00
_cell.angle_gamma   90.00
#
_symmetry.space_group_name_H-M   'P 1'
#
loop_
_entity.id
_entity.type
_entity.pdbx_description
1 polymer ?
#
loop_
_entity_poly.entity_id
_entity_poly.type
_entity_poly.pdbx_seq_one_letter_code
_entity_poly.pdbx_strand_id
1 'polypeptide(L)'
;MRRRGLVLAGVAVAAAAGVAAAVIPAVAAGGSHHSDHGGMSHSAHGDQTIVAQSGVVGGSGGTILATSLRGANEVPVQGGPAVGDKDGAALEFIKVKGDKVSVAVTWRGTGRPTMLHIHQGAKGANGGVKIDFTKLLGKIKGHHVVGTVKVKDAALLERLKNDPGAFYANLHTAEFPGGAVRGQLHKVTGSFDFRDALDNFQASVVKGKQIYECKPAEGGGYAFAQRDVAALLGGDIVHTFVKPNSGTPQWVAPDRSAVTGAVISKTPNGDKNIAELDLKATQSGKHRGLLADTQEILRLNTVGGVAPAGSCSLGTIVGVPYRADYVFVQR
;
A
#
# COMPACT_ATOMS: atom_id res chain seq x y z
N MET A 1 53.47 -46.46 36.90
CA MET A 1 53.32 -47.71 36.09
C MET A 1 52.26 -47.50 35.02
N ARG A 2 52.28 -48.27 33.91
CA ARG A 2 51.26 -48.27 32.82
C ARG A 2 49.93 -48.87 33.37
N ARG A 3 48.71 -48.69 32.80
CA ARG A 3 48.19 -48.71 31.41
C ARG A 3 46.94 -47.78 31.33
N ARG A 4 46.69 -46.98 30.27
CA ARG A 4 46.24 -47.26 28.87
C ARG A 4 44.78 -47.74 28.71
N GLY A 5 43.97 -46.93 28.01
CA GLY A 5 42.73 -47.29 27.29
C GLY A 5 42.49 -46.26 26.16
N LEU A 6 42.19 -46.71 24.93
CA LEU A 6 41.97 -45.89 23.72
C LEU A 6 40.48 -45.45 23.64
N VAL A 7 40.12 -44.22 23.23
CA VAL A 7 40.06 -43.62 21.86
C VAL A 7 39.04 -44.26 20.91
N LEU A 8 38.04 -43.44 20.52
CA LEU A 8 37.39 -43.29 19.19
C LEU A 8 36.44 -42.08 19.34
N ALA A 9 36.78 -40.85 18.95
CA ALA A 9 36.92 -40.31 17.59
C ALA A 9 35.57 -39.99 16.90
N GLY A 10 35.33 -38.69 16.64
CA GLY A 10 34.15 -38.15 15.99
C GLY A 10 34.26 -36.62 15.86
N VAL A 11 35.01 -36.15 14.86
CA VAL A 11 35.31 -34.72 14.61
C VAL A 11 34.65 -34.29 13.31
N ALA A 12 34.06 -33.08 13.27
CA ALA A 12 33.76 -32.36 12.03
C ALA A 12 33.88 -30.83 12.19
N VAL A 13 34.73 -30.24 11.35
CA VAL A 13 35.17 -28.82 11.26
C VAL A 13 35.57 -28.60 9.77
N ALA A 14 35.44 -27.45 9.10
CA ALA A 14 35.10 -26.07 9.49
C ALA A 14 33.75 -25.61 8.86
N ALA A 15 33.15 -24.44 9.10
CA ALA A 15 33.55 -23.02 8.93
C ALA A 15 33.73 -22.52 7.48
N ALA A 16 32.97 -21.44 7.18
CA ALA A 16 33.27 -20.30 6.29
C ALA A 16 33.23 -20.41 4.75
N ALA A 17 32.62 -19.37 4.14
CA ALA A 17 32.73 -18.82 2.77
C ALA A 17 32.46 -19.76 1.55
N GLY A 18 31.85 -19.34 0.45
CA GLY A 18 31.43 -17.99 0.03
C GLY A 18 32.17 -17.52 -1.22
N VAL A 19 31.71 -17.90 -2.42
CA VAL A 19 32.15 -17.33 -3.72
C VAL A 19 30.95 -17.31 -4.69
N ALA A 20 30.78 -16.21 -5.42
CA ALA A 20 29.83 -16.09 -6.53
C ALA A 20 30.49 -16.50 -7.85
N ALA A 21 29.75 -17.16 -8.74
CA ALA A 21 30.17 -17.43 -10.12
C ALA A 21 29.14 -16.89 -11.11
N ALA A 22 29.53 -15.86 -11.86
CA ALA A 22 28.76 -15.38 -13.01
C ALA A 22 28.92 -16.36 -14.18
N VAL A 23 27.85 -16.59 -14.94
CA VAL A 23 27.89 -17.42 -16.16
C VAL A 23 27.79 -16.52 -17.38
N ILE A 24 28.86 -16.49 -18.17
CA ILE A 24 28.92 -15.82 -19.48
C ILE A 24 28.78 -16.90 -20.56
N PRO A 25 27.78 -16.83 -21.46
CA PRO A 25 27.80 -17.53 -22.73
C PRO A 25 28.67 -16.77 -23.74
N ALA A 26 29.53 -17.49 -24.47
CA ALA A 26 30.49 -16.91 -25.41
C ALA A 26 29.86 -16.39 -26.70
N VAL A 27 30.55 -15.46 -27.35
CA VAL A 27 30.27 -14.99 -28.71
C VAL A 27 30.79 -15.98 -29.76
N ALA A 28 30.05 -16.11 -30.87
CA ALA A 28 30.55 -16.64 -32.13
C ALA A 28 30.09 -15.70 -33.25
N ALA A 29 31.01 -15.32 -34.15
CA ALA A 29 30.74 -14.37 -35.22
C ALA A 29 30.68 -15.04 -36.60
N GLY A 30 29.82 -14.53 -37.47
CA GLY A 30 29.75 -14.86 -38.89
C GLY A 30 28.95 -13.78 -39.63
N GLY A 31 29.52 -13.19 -40.68
CA GLY A 31 28.85 -12.17 -41.51
C GLY A 31 27.83 -12.76 -42.49
N SER A 32 27.20 -11.98 -43.38
CA SER A 32 27.53 -10.61 -43.83
C SER A 32 26.31 -9.91 -44.44
N HIS A 33 26.36 -8.57 -44.51
CA HIS A 33 25.65 -7.66 -45.42
C HIS A 33 24.19 -7.94 -45.85
N HIS A 34 23.28 -7.04 -45.48
CA HIS A 34 22.68 -6.14 -46.47
C HIS A 34 22.19 -4.83 -45.82
N SER A 35 22.36 -3.71 -46.52
CA SER A 35 21.91 -2.38 -46.07
C SER A 35 20.44 -2.17 -46.43
N ASP A 36 19.66 -1.54 -45.55
CA ASP A 36 18.51 -0.74 -46.01
C ASP A 36 18.10 0.38 -45.05
N HIS A 37 17.49 1.43 -45.60
CA HIS A 37 17.09 2.64 -44.87
C HIS A 37 15.65 2.53 -44.32
N GLY A 38 15.41 3.04 -43.11
CA GLY A 38 14.05 3.18 -42.56
C GLY A 38 14.01 3.98 -41.27
N GLY A 39 13.22 5.06 -41.23
CA GLY A 39 13.17 5.98 -40.08
C GLY A 39 12.43 5.41 -38.86
N MET A 40 12.90 5.77 -37.66
CA MET A 40 12.22 5.40 -36.40
C MET A 40 10.89 6.14 -36.25
N SER A 41 9.81 5.40 -36.47
CA SER A 41 8.43 5.80 -36.21
C SER A 41 8.18 6.13 -34.73
N HIS A 42 7.32 7.12 -34.47
CA HIS A 42 6.76 7.35 -33.13
C HIS A 42 5.91 6.14 -32.70
N SER A 43 6.25 5.53 -31.56
CA SER A 43 5.44 4.44 -30.99
C SER A 43 4.05 4.92 -30.61
N ALA A 44 3.06 4.52 -31.39
CA ALA A 44 1.66 4.89 -31.20
C ALA A 44 1.09 4.30 -29.90
N HIS A 45 0.25 5.09 -29.21
CA HIS A 45 -0.58 4.61 -28.11
C HIS A 45 -1.53 3.52 -28.61
N GLY A 46 -1.48 2.33 -27.99
CA GLY A 46 -2.44 1.27 -28.29
C GLY A 46 -3.85 1.67 -27.86
N ASP A 47 -4.74 1.88 -28.82
CA ASP A 47 -6.13 2.33 -28.60
C ASP A 47 -6.96 1.27 -27.86
N GLN A 48 -6.91 1.33 -26.52
CA GLN A 48 -7.86 0.65 -25.65
C GLN A 48 -9.23 1.30 -25.89
N THR A 49 -10.11 0.57 -26.58
CA THR A 49 -11.48 1.01 -26.88
C THR A 49 -12.34 1.04 -25.60
N ILE A 50 -12.18 2.11 -24.81
CA ILE A 50 -12.90 2.38 -23.57
C ILE A 50 -14.38 2.61 -23.89
N VAL A 51 -15.18 1.55 -23.78
CA VAL A 51 -16.65 1.65 -23.80
C VAL A 51 -17.10 2.08 -22.40
N ALA A 52 -17.23 3.38 -22.21
CA ALA A 52 -17.76 3.96 -20.97
C ALA A 52 -19.28 3.72 -20.88
N GLN A 53 -19.69 2.56 -20.37
CA GLN A 53 -21.10 2.29 -20.10
C GLN A 53 -21.60 3.20 -18.96
N SER A 54 -22.75 3.84 -19.17
CA SER A 54 -23.42 4.63 -18.14
C SER A 54 -24.16 3.72 -17.15
N GLY A 55 -23.54 3.50 -15.99
CA GLY A 55 -24.12 2.78 -14.87
C GLY A 55 -23.02 2.25 -13.95
N VAL A 56 -23.17 2.46 -12.64
CA VAL A 56 -22.32 1.79 -11.65
C VAL A 56 -22.64 0.31 -11.70
N VAL A 57 -21.65 -0.57 -11.86
CA VAL A 57 -21.84 -2.01 -11.63
C VAL A 57 -21.82 -2.26 -10.12
N GLY A 58 -22.86 -1.77 -9.44
CA GLY A 58 -23.06 -1.89 -7.99
C GLY A 58 -23.30 -3.33 -7.55
N GLY A 59 -23.57 -3.51 -6.25
CA GLY A 59 -23.82 -4.83 -5.66
C GLY A 59 -22.53 -5.58 -5.32
N SER A 60 -22.70 -6.75 -4.73
CA SER A 60 -21.61 -7.60 -4.23
C SER A 60 -20.85 -8.38 -5.32
N GLY A 61 -19.70 -8.92 -4.91
CA GLY A 61 -18.86 -9.83 -5.69
C GLY A 61 -17.97 -9.17 -6.74
N GLY A 62 -16.85 -9.82 -7.06
CA GLY A 62 -15.69 -9.23 -7.74
C GLY A 62 -14.57 -8.92 -6.75
N THR A 63 -13.37 -8.63 -7.24
CA THR A 63 -12.25 -8.24 -6.37
C THR A 63 -12.34 -6.74 -6.10
N ILE A 64 -12.36 -6.37 -4.82
CA ILE A 64 -12.31 -4.98 -4.37
C ILE A 64 -10.88 -4.65 -3.98
N LEU A 65 -10.39 -3.52 -4.48
CA LEU A 65 -9.11 -2.93 -4.12
C LEU A 65 -9.36 -1.52 -3.59
N ALA A 66 -8.50 -1.06 -2.69
CA ALA A 66 -8.53 0.31 -2.16
C ALA A 66 -7.12 0.89 -2.07
N THR A 67 -7.03 2.22 -2.12
CA THR A 67 -5.77 2.93 -1.85
C THR A 67 -5.99 4.35 -1.34
N SER A 68 -5.04 4.81 -0.51
CA SER A 68 -4.93 6.18 -0.04
C SER A 68 -3.82 6.88 -0.83
N LEU A 69 -4.19 7.87 -1.65
CA LEU A 69 -3.25 8.58 -2.51
C LEU A 69 -2.72 9.85 -1.84
N ARG A 70 -1.42 10.09 -1.99
CA ARG A 70 -0.68 11.27 -1.48
C ARG A 70 0.33 11.76 -2.50
N GLY A 71 0.61 13.05 -2.56
CA GLY A 71 1.71 13.56 -3.39
C GLY A 71 3.08 13.16 -2.87
N ALA A 72 3.21 12.89 -1.56
CA ALA A 72 4.43 12.33 -0.96
C ALA A 72 4.78 10.91 -1.44
N ASN A 73 3.87 10.23 -2.15
CA ASN A 73 4.12 8.93 -2.79
C ASN A 73 4.56 9.04 -4.25
N GLU A 74 4.54 10.24 -4.84
CA GLU A 74 4.98 10.45 -6.22
C GLU A 74 6.49 10.27 -6.36
N VAL A 75 6.92 9.88 -7.56
CA VAL A 75 8.32 9.62 -7.88
C VAL A 75 8.75 10.58 -8.99
N PRO A 76 9.40 11.72 -8.65
CA PRO A 76 9.85 12.69 -9.64
C PRO A 76 10.83 12.10 -10.64
N VAL A 77 10.76 12.58 -11.88
CA VAL A 77 11.77 12.31 -12.93
C VAL A 77 12.49 13.63 -13.23
N GLN A 78 13.81 13.61 -13.30
CA GLN A 78 14.61 14.80 -13.60
C GLN A 78 14.23 15.38 -14.97
N GLY A 79 13.89 16.67 -15.02
CA GLY A 79 13.40 17.33 -16.23
C GLY A 79 11.98 16.94 -16.65
N GLY A 80 11.29 16.12 -15.86
CA GLY A 80 9.90 15.74 -16.07
C GLY A 80 8.89 16.82 -15.63
N PRO A 81 7.59 16.60 -15.91
CA PRO A 81 6.51 17.45 -15.42
C PRO A 81 6.45 17.49 -13.88
N ALA A 82 5.83 18.54 -13.34
CA ALA A 82 5.63 18.68 -11.90
C ALA A 82 4.78 17.52 -11.33
N VAL A 83 5.20 17.04 -10.15
CA VAL A 83 4.54 15.97 -9.38
C VAL A 83 4.52 16.31 -7.89
N GLY A 84 3.66 15.63 -7.14
CA GLY A 84 3.73 15.57 -5.68
C GLY A 84 3.08 16.76 -4.99
N ASP A 85 1.75 16.83 -5.09
CA ASP A 85 0.93 17.78 -4.35
C ASP A 85 1.05 17.54 -2.84
N LYS A 86 1.51 18.55 -2.11
CA LYS A 86 1.78 18.43 -0.66
C LYS A 86 0.50 18.44 0.17
N ASP A 87 -0.52 19.12 -0.32
CA ASP A 87 -1.82 19.28 0.35
C ASP A 87 -2.84 18.26 -0.18
N GLY A 88 -2.61 17.78 -1.41
CA GLY A 88 -3.41 16.79 -2.10
C GLY A 88 -3.53 15.43 -1.39
N ALA A 89 -4.75 14.94 -1.33
CA ALA A 89 -5.07 13.57 -0.92
C ALA A 89 -6.27 13.04 -1.69
N ALA A 90 -6.25 11.75 -2.04
CA ALA A 90 -7.43 11.06 -2.57
C ALA A 90 -7.63 9.69 -1.91
N LEU A 91 -8.86 9.20 -1.90
CA LEU A 91 -9.24 7.84 -1.50
C LEU A 91 -9.95 7.20 -2.67
N GLU A 92 -9.42 6.09 -3.16
CA GLU A 92 -9.90 5.41 -4.36
C GLU A 92 -10.22 3.94 -4.07
N PHE A 93 -11.41 3.51 -4.49
CA PHE A 93 -11.83 2.12 -4.52
C PHE A 93 -11.98 1.65 -5.97
N ILE A 94 -11.50 0.44 -6.24
CA ILE A 94 -11.57 -0.23 -7.53
C ILE A 94 -12.31 -1.55 -7.36
N LYS A 95 -13.20 -1.87 -8.31
CA LYS A 95 -13.87 -3.18 -8.41
C LYS A 95 -13.60 -3.82 -9.76
N VAL A 96 -12.99 -5.00 -9.73
CA VAL A 96 -12.76 -5.86 -10.91
C VAL A 96 -13.80 -6.98 -10.94
N LYS A 97 -14.68 -6.98 -11.94
CA LYS A 97 -15.72 -8.01 -12.13
C LYS A 97 -15.88 -8.35 -13.62
N GLY A 98 -15.35 -9.49 -14.04
CA GLY A 98 -15.27 -9.86 -15.47
C GLY A 98 -14.37 -8.89 -16.24
N ASP A 99 -14.80 -8.44 -17.41
CA ASP A 99 -14.12 -7.43 -18.23
C ASP A 99 -14.30 -5.98 -17.71
N LYS A 100 -15.02 -5.79 -16.60
CA LYS A 100 -15.38 -4.46 -16.08
C LYS A 100 -14.53 -4.06 -14.89
N VAL A 101 -13.94 -2.88 -14.98
CA VAL A 101 -13.24 -2.22 -13.88
C VAL A 101 -14.00 -0.96 -13.52
N SER A 102 -14.52 -0.91 -12.30
CA SER A 102 -15.23 0.26 -11.75
C SER A 102 -14.32 1.02 -10.80
N VAL A 103 -14.42 2.34 -10.82
CA VAL A 103 -13.70 3.27 -9.93
C VAL A 103 -14.69 4.12 -9.17
N ALA A 104 -14.38 4.38 -7.90
CA ALA A 104 -15.01 5.39 -7.07
C ALA A 104 -13.88 6.12 -6.32
N VAL A 105 -13.67 7.40 -6.63
CA VAL A 105 -12.61 8.21 -6.02
C VAL A 105 -13.16 9.51 -5.46
N THR A 106 -12.68 9.86 -4.26
CA THR A 106 -12.84 11.17 -3.64
C THR A 106 -11.48 11.85 -3.53
N TRP A 107 -11.40 13.18 -3.65
CA TRP A 107 -10.16 13.92 -3.42
C TRP A 107 -10.39 15.17 -2.58
N ARG A 108 -9.31 15.72 -2.00
CA ARG A 108 -9.29 16.97 -1.24
C ARG A 108 -7.89 17.60 -1.31
N GLY A 109 -7.80 18.89 -1.02
CA GLY A 109 -6.52 19.62 -0.95
C GLY A 109 -5.76 19.73 -2.27
N THR A 110 -6.37 19.34 -3.40
CA THR A 110 -5.78 19.39 -4.73
C THR A 110 -6.80 19.93 -5.74
N GLY A 111 -6.30 20.39 -6.89
CA GLY A 111 -7.11 20.94 -7.99
C GLY A 111 -8.08 19.95 -8.64
N ARG A 112 -8.83 20.43 -9.64
CA ARG A 112 -9.72 19.56 -10.43
C ARG A 112 -8.87 18.52 -11.21
N PRO A 113 -9.22 17.22 -11.14
CA PRO A 113 -8.51 16.18 -11.87
C PRO A 113 -8.51 16.39 -13.39
N THR A 114 -7.36 16.18 -14.02
CA THR A 114 -7.16 16.21 -15.48
C THR A 114 -6.99 14.82 -16.08
N MET A 115 -6.41 13.88 -15.32
CA MET A 115 -6.27 12.46 -15.68
C MET A 115 -6.45 11.58 -14.44
N LEU A 116 -6.89 10.34 -14.64
CA LEU A 116 -7.09 9.34 -13.59
C LEU A 116 -6.75 7.94 -14.13
N HIS A 117 -5.76 7.27 -13.53
CA HIS A 117 -5.14 6.08 -14.09
C HIS A 117 -4.84 5.01 -13.04
N ILE A 118 -4.83 3.74 -13.47
CA ILE A 118 -4.03 2.68 -12.81
C ILE A 118 -2.80 2.41 -13.66
N HIS A 119 -1.64 2.44 -13.03
CA HIS A 119 -0.34 2.09 -13.59
C HIS A 119 0.15 0.75 -13.04
N GLN A 120 1.03 0.07 -13.78
CA GLN A 120 1.76 -1.10 -13.28
C GLN A 120 3.19 -0.70 -12.92
N GLY A 121 3.50 -0.69 -11.63
CA GLY A 121 4.81 -0.36 -11.07
C GLY A 121 4.84 -0.60 -9.56
N ALA A 122 5.98 -1.10 -9.07
CA ALA A 122 6.22 -1.28 -7.64
C ALA A 122 6.30 0.07 -6.90
N LYS A 123 6.15 0.02 -5.56
CA LYS A 123 6.29 1.19 -4.70
C LYS A 123 7.67 1.85 -4.90
N GLY A 124 7.69 3.17 -5.11
CA GLY A 124 8.92 3.92 -5.38
C GLY A 124 9.43 3.82 -6.83
N ALA A 125 8.76 3.09 -7.73
CA ALA A 125 9.09 3.04 -9.16
C ALA A 125 7.95 3.61 -10.01
N ASN A 126 8.27 4.28 -11.12
CA ASN A 126 7.25 4.70 -12.09
C ASN A 126 6.89 3.57 -13.04
N GLY A 127 5.63 3.55 -13.48
CA GLY A 127 5.05 2.51 -14.30
C GLY A 127 4.23 3.05 -15.46
N GLY A 128 4.03 2.24 -16.50
CA GLY A 128 3.13 2.60 -17.61
C GLY A 128 1.65 2.49 -17.22
N VAL A 129 0.82 3.39 -17.76
CA VAL A 129 -0.65 3.33 -17.64
C VAL A 129 -1.15 1.97 -18.17
N LYS A 130 -2.07 1.35 -17.44
CA LYS A 130 -2.73 0.08 -17.81
C LYS A 130 -4.24 0.19 -17.89
N ILE A 131 -4.85 1.06 -17.09
CA ILE A 131 -6.29 1.34 -17.12
C ILE A 131 -6.47 2.85 -17.05
N ASP A 132 -7.21 3.40 -18.00
CA ASP A 132 -7.49 4.84 -18.11
C ASP A 132 -8.96 5.13 -17.79
N PHE A 133 -9.18 6.01 -16.83
CA PHE A 133 -10.48 6.49 -16.38
C PHE A 133 -10.74 7.95 -16.77
N THR A 134 -9.84 8.61 -17.52
CA THR A 134 -9.89 10.04 -17.85
C THR A 134 -11.21 10.45 -18.53
N LYS A 135 -11.79 9.57 -19.37
CA LYS A 135 -13.12 9.75 -19.98
C LYS A 135 -14.27 9.87 -18.96
N LEU A 136 -14.09 9.42 -17.71
CA LEU A 136 -15.06 9.58 -16.62
C LEU A 136 -15.02 10.97 -15.98
N LEU A 137 -13.96 11.77 -16.16
CA LEU A 137 -13.82 13.07 -15.47
C LEU A 137 -14.83 14.14 -15.94
N GLY A 138 -15.47 13.92 -17.10
CA GLY A 138 -16.67 14.66 -17.51
C GLY A 138 -17.90 14.42 -16.63
N LYS A 139 -17.87 13.40 -15.75
CA LYS A 139 -18.94 13.02 -14.82
C LYS A 139 -18.64 13.42 -13.36
N ILE A 140 -17.60 14.21 -13.11
CA ILE A 140 -17.24 14.71 -11.77
C ILE A 140 -18.43 15.43 -11.13
N LYS A 141 -18.71 15.12 -9.87
CA LYS A 141 -19.67 15.84 -9.02
C LYS A 141 -18.97 16.29 -7.75
N GLY A 142 -18.85 17.60 -7.55
CA GLY A 142 -18.05 18.15 -6.46
C GLY A 142 -16.61 17.60 -6.48
N HIS A 143 -16.22 16.91 -5.41
CA HIS A 143 -14.90 16.31 -5.22
C HIS A 143 -14.89 14.78 -5.37
N HIS A 144 -15.79 14.20 -6.15
CA HIS A 144 -15.78 12.77 -6.47
C HIS A 144 -16.11 12.46 -7.93
N VAL A 145 -15.73 11.25 -8.36
CA VAL A 145 -16.19 10.63 -9.61
C VAL A 145 -16.35 9.12 -9.42
N VAL A 146 -17.41 8.58 -10.03
CA VAL A 146 -17.70 7.14 -10.05
C VAL A 146 -18.00 6.72 -11.48
N GLY A 147 -17.52 5.55 -11.89
CA GLY A 147 -17.90 4.97 -13.17
C GLY A 147 -17.21 3.64 -13.47
N THR A 148 -17.41 3.13 -14.68
CA THR A 148 -16.91 1.82 -15.11
C THR A 148 -16.33 1.91 -16.51
N VAL A 149 -15.19 1.27 -16.72
CA VAL A 149 -14.57 1.03 -18.03
C VAL A 149 -14.50 -0.47 -18.31
N LYS A 150 -14.39 -0.82 -19.59
CA LYS A 150 -14.07 -2.19 -20.02
C LYS A 150 -12.58 -2.33 -20.27
N VAL A 151 -11.99 -3.45 -19.82
CA VAL A 151 -10.59 -3.81 -20.02
C VAL A 151 -10.55 -5.18 -20.69
N LYS A 152 -9.99 -5.26 -21.89
CA LYS A 152 -9.96 -6.49 -22.71
C LYS A 152 -8.84 -7.46 -22.32
N ASP A 153 -7.76 -6.96 -21.71
CA ASP A 153 -6.62 -7.77 -21.28
C ASP A 153 -6.96 -8.53 -19.99
N ALA A 154 -7.43 -9.77 -20.15
CA ALA A 154 -7.73 -10.66 -19.03
C ALA A 154 -6.49 -10.97 -18.17
N ALA A 155 -5.29 -11.05 -18.77
CA ALA A 155 -4.06 -11.35 -18.02
C ALA A 155 -3.63 -10.16 -17.14
N LEU A 156 -3.85 -8.92 -17.60
CA LEU A 156 -3.74 -7.72 -16.76
C LEU A 156 -4.72 -7.77 -15.59
N LEU A 157 -5.98 -8.13 -15.83
CA LEU A 157 -6.98 -8.23 -14.76
C LEU A 157 -6.65 -9.34 -13.75
N GLU A 158 -6.13 -10.49 -14.18
CA GLU A 158 -5.62 -11.50 -13.25
C GLU A 158 -4.43 -10.99 -12.43
N ARG A 159 -3.45 -10.33 -13.05
CA ARG A 159 -2.32 -9.73 -12.31
C ARG A 159 -2.79 -8.70 -11.29
N LEU A 160 -3.70 -7.79 -11.68
CA LEU A 160 -4.26 -6.76 -10.80
C LEU A 160 -5.03 -7.34 -9.61
N LYS A 161 -5.75 -8.45 -9.80
CA LYS A 161 -6.45 -9.15 -8.71
C LYS A 161 -5.52 -9.95 -7.80
N ASN A 162 -4.47 -10.55 -8.36
CA ASN A 162 -3.61 -11.47 -7.62
C ASN A 162 -2.50 -10.72 -6.87
N ASP A 163 -1.83 -9.78 -7.53
CA ASP A 163 -0.77 -8.91 -6.99
C ASP A 163 -1.09 -7.42 -7.23
N PRO A 164 -2.06 -6.83 -6.50
CA PRO A 164 -2.37 -5.41 -6.60
C PRO A 164 -1.23 -4.52 -6.08
N GLY A 165 -0.30 -5.05 -5.27
CA GLY A 165 0.86 -4.32 -4.77
C GLY A 165 1.83 -3.90 -5.87
N ALA A 166 1.83 -4.58 -7.02
CA ALA A 166 2.54 -4.21 -8.24
C ALA A 166 1.83 -3.12 -9.08
N PHE A 167 0.73 -2.54 -8.59
CA PHE A 167 -0.04 -1.50 -9.27
C PHE A 167 -0.29 -0.30 -8.36
N TYR A 168 -0.49 0.87 -8.97
CA TYR A 168 -0.84 2.09 -8.25
C TYR A 168 -1.90 2.90 -8.99
N ALA A 169 -2.78 3.55 -8.22
CA ALA A 169 -3.65 4.59 -8.73
C ALA A 169 -2.90 5.93 -8.75
N ASN A 170 -3.21 6.76 -9.75
CA ASN A 170 -2.62 8.08 -9.93
C ASN A 170 -3.67 9.08 -10.43
N LEU A 171 -3.75 10.23 -9.77
CA LEU A 171 -4.63 11.34 -10.11
C LEU A 171 -3.76 12.55 -10.44
N HIS A 172 -4.00 13.17 -11.59
CA HIS A 172 -3.24 14.30 -12.10
C HIS A 172 -4.10 15.56 -12.07
N THR A 173 -3.47 16.73 -11.96
CA THR A 173 -4.15 18.04 -12.06
C THR A 173 -3.43 18.94 -13.07
N ALA A 174 -3.93 20.16 -13.28
CA ALA A 174 -3.26 21.14 -14.14
C ALA A 174 -1.91 21.62 -13.55
N GLU A 175 -1.81 21.68 -12.22
CA GLU A 175 -0.58 22.08 -11.50
C GLU A 175 0.44 20.94 -11.44
N PHE A 176 -0.04 19.69 -11.28
CA PHE A 176 0.80 18.50 -11.21
C PHE A 176 0.46 17.52 -12.36
N PRO A 177 0.81 17.87 -13.61
CA PRO A 177 0.48 17.04 -14.78
C PRO A 177 1.21 15.69 -14.78
N GLY A 178 2.34 15.56 -14.09
CA GLY A 178 3.04 14.29 -13.94
C GLY A 178 2.40 13.33 -12.92
N GLY A 179 1.54 13.86 -12.03
CA GLY A 179 0.91 13.13 -10.92
C GLY A 179 0.77 14.04 -9.69
N ALA A 180 -0.46 14.36 -9.31
CA ALA A 180 -0.73 15.15 -8.11
C ALA A 180 -0.63 14.26 -6.86
N VAL A 181 -1.30 13.10 -6.91
CA VAL A 181 -1.31 12.12 -5.82
C VAL A 181 -1.27 10.69 -6.36
N ARG A 182 -0.54 9.83 -5.63
CA ARG A 182 -0.34 8.40 -5.95
C ARG A 182 -0.56 7.50 -4.74
N GLY A 183 -1.01 6.26 -4.96
CA GLY A 183 -1.06 5.22 -3.93
C GLY A 183 -1.03 3.80 -4.51
N GLN A 184 -0.27 2.86 -3.91
CA GLN A 184 -0.28 1.44 -4.32
C GLN A 184 -1.63 0.81 -3.98
N LEU A 185 -2.08 -0.18 -4.76
CA LEU A 185 -3.37 -0.84 -4.53
C LEU A 185 -3.26 -1.98 -3.50
N HIS A 186 -4.23 -2.04 -2.58
CA HIS A 186 -4.36 -3.08 -1.56
C HIS A 186 -5.70 -3.80 -1.75
N LYS A 187 -5.79 -5.08 -1.35
CA LYS A 187 -7.08 -5.80 -1.35
C LYS A 187 -7.95 -5.30 -0.21
N VAL A 188 -9.26 -5.29 -0.47
CA VAL A 188 -10.31 -5.26 0.57
C VAL A 188 -10.87 -6.68 0.62
N THR A 189 -10.85 -7.27 1.81
CA THR A 189 -11.16 -8.69 2.07
C THR A 189 -12.51 -8.89 2.77
N GLY A 190 -13.07 -7.83 3.34
CA GLY A 190 -14.41 -7.76 3.91
C GLY A 190 -15.54 -7.81 2.87
N SER A 191 -16.78 -7.86 3.35
CA SER A 191 -17.97 -7.89 2.50
C SER A 191 -18.32 -6.47 2.06
N PHE A 192 -18.00 -6.12 0.82
CA PHE A 192 -18.10 -4.73 0.35
C PHE A 192 -19.10 -4.57 -0.81
N ASP A 193 -20.07 -3.67 -0.67
CA ASP A 193 -20.86 -3.18 -1.81
C ASP A 193 -20.23 -1.92 -2.40
N PHE A 194 -19.99 -1.94 -3.70
CA PHE A 194 -19.34 -0.83 -4.40
C PHE A 194 -20.22 0.43 -4.53
N ARG A 195 -21.51 0.34 -4.19
CA ARG A 195 -22.40 1.50 -4.10
C ARG A 195 -22.00 2.44 -2.96
N ASP A 196 -21.52 1.85 -1.87
CA ASP A 196 -21.25 2.55 -0.61
C ASP A 196 -19.76 2.97 -0.52
N ALA A 197 -19.03 2.85 -1.63
CA ALA A 197 -17.60 3.16 -1.74
C ALA A 197 -17.25 4.60 -1.32
N LEU A 198 -18.17 5.56 -1.50
CA LEU A 198 -17.97 6.96 -1.12
C LEU A 198 -18.25 7.26 0.37
N ASP A 199 -18.86 6.33 1.11
CA ASP A 199 -19.13 6.46 2.56
C ASP A 199 -17.94 6.00 3.43
N ASN A 200 -16.94 5.37 2.78
CA ASN A 200 -15.65 5.03 3.36
C ASN A 200 -14.76 6.27 3.45
N PHE A 201 -13.89 6.34 4.46
CA PHE A 201 -13.05 7.51 4.68
C PHE A 201 -11.60 7.17 5.03
N GLN A 202 -10.73 8.16 4.84
CA GLN A 202 -9.31 8.09 5.19
C GLN A 202 -8.91 9.15 6.21
N ALA A 203 -8.25 8.74 7.28
CA ALA A 203 -7.72 9.60 8.32
C ALA A 203 -6.21 9.40 8.49
N SER A 204 -5.44 10.48 8.32
CA SER A 204 -3.98 10.48 8.53
C SER A 204 -3.63 10.57 10.00
N VAL A 205 -2.52 9.95 10.39
CA VAL A 205 -1.83 10.26 11.65
C VAL A 205 -1.32 11.70 11.62
N VAL A 206 -1.89 12.55 12.49
CA VAL A 206 -1.44 13.93 12.72
C VAL A 206 -0.24 13.93 13.68
N LYS A 207 -0.29 13.08 14.70
CA LYS A 207 0.78 12.90 15.69
C LYS A 207 0.76 11.44 16.16
N GLY A 208 1.82 10.68 15.89
CA GLY A 208 1.88 9.25 16.24
C GLY A 208 3.25 8.79 16.72
N LYS A 209 3.26 7.86 17.67
CA LYS A 209 4.43 7.10 18.11
C LYS A 209 4.11 5.61 18.21
N GLN A 210 4.99 4.77 17.69
CA GLN A 210 5.09 3.37 18.08
C GLN A 210 5.91 3.31 19.37
N ILE A 211 5.43 2.59 20.38
CA ILE A 211 6.06 2.55 21.70
C ILE A 211 6.65 1.15 21.87
N TYR A 212 7.95 1.12 22.09
CA TYR A 212 8.74 -0.09 22.27
C TYR A 212 9.25 -0.19 23.70
N GLU A 213 9.43 -1.41 24.17
CA GLU A 213 10.06 -1.71 25.45
C GLU A 213 11.16 -2.73 25.25
N CYS A 214 12.31 -2.47 25.87
CA CYS A 214 13.43 -3.38 25.88
C CYS A 214 13.12 -4.60 26.74
N LYS A 215 13.02 -5.78 26.12
CA LYS A 215 12.67 -7.06 26.74
C LYS A 215 13.73 -8.12 26.41
N PRO A 216 13.80 -9.25 27.15
CA PRO A 216 14.66 -10.38 26.79
C PRO A 216 14.36 -10.85 25.36
N ALA A 217 15.41 -11.09 24.57
CA ALA A 217 15.29 -11.53 23.19
C ALA A 217 15.39 -13.06 23.06
N GLU A 218 14.73 -13.64 22.06
CA GLU A 218 14.98 -15.02 21.65
C GLU A 218 16.43 -15.15 21.16
N GLY A 219 17.17 -16.13 21.69
CA GLY A 219 18.62 -16.25 21.49
C GLY A 219 19.48 -15.55 22.55
N GLY A 220 18.87 -14.83 23.51
CA GLY A 220 19.56 -14.17 24.62
C GLY A 220 19.86 -12.69 24.36
N GLY A 221 20.25 -11.98 25.42
CA GLY A 221 20.37 -10.52 25.42
C GLY A 221 19.00 -9.83 25.46
N TYR A 222 18.97 -8.55 25.05
CA TYR A 222 17.77 -7.71 25.10
C TYR A 222 17.54 -6.97 23.78
N ALA A 223 16.27 -6.87 23.37
CA ALA A 223 15.84 -6.18 22.17
C ALA A 223 14.53 -5.41 22.40
N PHE A 224 14.27 -4.41 21.57
CA PHE A 224 13.02 -3.64 21.62
C PHE A 224 11.85 -4.42 21.00
N ALA A 225 10.88 -4.81 21.83
CA ALA A 225 9.62 -5.39 21.41
C ALA A 225 8.50 -4.34 21.42
N GLN A 226 7.50 -4.46 20.54
CA GLN A 226 6.36 -3.55 20.57
C GLN A 226 5.61 -3.69 21.90
N ARG A 227 5.36 -2.55 22.55
CA ARG A 227 4.66 -2.45 23.82
C ARG A 227 3.30 -1.80 23.61
N ASP A 228 3.27 -0.60 23.04
CA ASP A 228 2.06 0.22 22.89
C ASP A 228 2.08 0.99 21.55
N VAL A 229 0.97 1.67 21.26
CA VAL A 229 0.89 2.71 20.24
C VAL A 229 0.16 3.91 20.86
N ALA A 230 0.56 5.12 20.47
CA ALA A 230 -0.18 6.33 20.79
C ALA A 230 -0.21 7.25 19.56
N ALA A 231 -1.39 7.42 18.96
CA ALA A 231 -1.58 8.33 17.85
C ALA A 231 -2.91 9.09 17.91
N LEU A 232 -2.88 10.32 17.41
CA LEU A 232 -4.03 11.14 17.06
C LEU A 232 -4.11 11.20 15.53
N LEU A 233 -5.26 10.81 14.98
CA LEU A 233 -5.57 10.87 13.57
C LEU A 233 -6.49 12.09 13.29
N GLY A 234 -6.61 12.49 12.02
CA GLY A 234 -7.58 13.50 11.59
C GLY A 234 -9.01 13.13 12.00
N GLY A 235 -9.82 14.13 12.34
CA GLY A 235 -11.14 13.92 12.96
C GLY A 235 -11.08 13.55 14.45
N ASP A 236 -9.95 13.87 15.11
CA ASP A 236 -9.65 13.59 16.51
C ASP A 236 -9.85 12.13 16.94
N ILE A 237 -9.62 11.20 16.00
CA ILE A 237 -9.67 9.76 16.26
C ILE A 237 -8.40 9.37 17.04
N VAL A 238 -8.59 8.89 18.27
CA VAL A 238 -7.51 8.42 19.14
C VAL A 238 -7.22 6.94 18.86
N HIS A 239 -5.96 6.62 18.59
CA HIS A 239 -5.48 5.26 18.35
C HIS A 239 -4.49 4.82 19.43
N THR A 240 -4.84 3.76 20.15
CA THR A 240 -4.04 3.15 21.23
C THR A 240 -4.15 1.62 21.17
N PHE A 241 -3.55 0.92 22.12
CA PHE A 241 -4.00 -0.41 22.51
C PHE A 241 -5.17 -0.32 23.51
N VAL A 242 -6.00 -1.37 23.59
CA VAL A 242 -7.17 -1.42 24.51
C VAL A 242 -6.77 -1.39 25.99
N LYS A 243 -5.58 -1.94 26.30
CA LYS A 243 -4.89 -1.84 27.59
C LYS A 243 -3.39 -1.72 27.31
N PRO A 244 -2.60 -1.14 28.23
CA PRO A 244 -1.14 -1.12 28.09
C PRO A 244 -0.59 -2.53 27.83
N ASN A 245 0.31 -2.67 26.85
CA ASN A 245 0.95 -3.94 26.48
C ASN A 245 -0.02 -5.06 26.02
N SER A 246 -1.27 -4.77 25.65
CA SER A 246 -2.22 -5.82 25.23
C SER A 246 -2.07 -6.33 23.80
N GLY A 247 -1.31 -5.63 22.94
CA GLY A 247 -1.17 -5.96 21.51
C GLY A 247 -2.41 -5.66 20.64
N THR A 248 -3.63 -5.69 21.21
CA THR A 248 -4.87 -5.37 20.49
C THR A 248 -5.02 -3.86 20.24
N PRO A 249 -4.95 -3.38 18.98
CA PRO A 249 -5.22 -2.00 18.63
C PRO A 249 -6.69 -1.62 18.77
N GLN A 250 -6.93 -0.35 19.09
CA GLN A 250 -8.24 0.30 19.04
C GLN A 250 -8.18 1.68 18.37
N TRP A 251 -9.30 2.13 17.84
CA TRP A 251 -9.55 3.49 17.37
C TRP A 251 -10.85 3.98 18.00
N VAL A 252 -10.84 5.20 18.56
CA VAL A 252 -11.98 5.81 19.25
C VAL A 252 -12.21 7.20 18.67
N ALA A 253 -13.41 7.45 18.14
CA ALA A 253 -13.81 8.74 17.60
C ALA A 253 -14.47 9.63 18.68
N PRO A 254 -14.51 10.96 18.51
CA PRO A 254 -15.13 11.88 19.47
C PRO A 254 -16.61 11.60 19.79
N ASP A 255 -17.35 11.04 18.84
CA ASP A 255 -18.75 10.64 19.03
C ASP A 255 -18.94 9.40 19.94
N ARG A 256 -17.84 8.75 20.33
CA ARG A 256 -17.74 7.48 21.09
C ARG A 256 -18.10 6.21 20.31
N SER A 257 -18.16 6.27 18.98
CA SER A 257 -17.97 5.08 18.15
C SER A 257 -16.50 4.64 18.25
N ALA A 258 -16.26 3.32 18.25
CA ALA A 258 -14.92 2.76 18.38
C ALA A 258 -14.86 1.35 17.80
N VAL A 259 -13.67 0.96 17.38
CA VAL A 259 -13.35 -0.37 16.83
C VAL A 259 -12.02 -0.88 17.37
N THR A 260 -11.91 -2.20 17.55
CA THR A 260 -10.63 -2.91 17.71
C THR A 260 -10.23 -3.56 16.39
N GLY A 261 -8.94 -3.86 16.22
CA GLY A 261 -8.40 -4.49 15.01
C GLY A 261 -7.70 -5.81 15.27
N ALA A 262 -7.92 -6.81 14.41
CA ALA A 262 -7.13 -8.04 14.34
C ALA A 262 -6.45 -8.12 12.96
N VAL A 263 -5.13 -8.33 12.93
CA VAL A 263 -4.36 -8.33 11.67
C VAL A 263 -4.79 -9.49 10.78
N ILE A 264 -5.19 -9.19 9.54
CA ILE A 264 -5.43 -10.15 8.46
C ILE A 264 -4.12 -10.39 7.71
N SER A 265 -3.44 -9.32 7.28
CA SER A 265 -2.16 -9.42 6.58
C SER A 265 -1.21 -8.25 6.90
N LYS A 266 0.08 -8.47 6.59
CA LYS A 266 1.16 -7.49 6.77
C LYS A 266 1.93 -7.35 5.46
N THR A 267 2.08 -6.13 4.97
CA THR A 267 2.88 -5.81 3.78
C THR A 267 4.15 -5.06 4.22
N PRO A 268 5.36 -5.61 3.98
CA PRO A 268 6.60 -4.90 4.27
C PRO A 268 6.68 -3.56 3.51
N ASN A 269 7.20 -2.51 4.16
CA ASN A 269 7.35 -1.18 3.57
C ASN A 269 8.81 -0.67 3.63
N GLY A 270 9.75 -1.58 3.39
CA GLY A 270 11.19 -1.37 3.57
C GLY A 270 11.61 -1.22 5.02
N ASP A 271 12.92 -1.29 5.28
CA ASP A 271 13.48 -1.46 6.63
C ASP A 271 13.34 -0.22 7.54
N LYS A 272 12.97 0.93 6.96
CA LYS A 272 12.84 2.22 7.68
C LYS A 272 11.41 2.52 8.13
N ASN A 273 10.42 1.73 7.71
CA ASN A 273 9.01 1.98 7.99
C ASN A 273 8.35 0.73 8.58
N ILE A 274 7.44 0.91 9.54
CA ILE A 274 6.58 -0.19 9.99
C ILE A 274 5.77 -0.75 8.82
N ALA A 275 5.50 -2.05 8.83
CA ALA A 275 4.68 -2.70 7.82
C ALA A 275 3.32 -2.01 7.65
N GLU A 276 2.84 -1.94 6.42
CA GLU A 276 1.44 -1.65 6.11
C GLU A 276 0.60 -2.86 6.57
N LEU A 277 -0.62 -2.60 7.05
CA LEU A 277 -1.48 -3.63 7.64
C LEU A 277 -2.85 -3.62 6.99
N ASP A 278 -3.39 -4.81 6.84
CA ASP A 278 -4.81 -5.07 6.69
C ASP A 278 -5.32 -5.66 8.01
N LEU A 279 -6.38 -5.09 8.57
CA LEU A 279 -6.97 -5.51 9.85
C LEU A 279 -8.48 -5.68 9.73
N LYS A 280 -8.98 -6.83 10.22
CA LYS A 280 -10.40 -7.02 10.52
C LYS A 280 -10.79 -6.11 11.68
N ALA A 281 -11.77 -5.24 11.46
CA ALA A 281 -12.33 -4.41 12.51
C ALA A 281 -13.43 -5.14 13.28
N THR A 282 -13.55 -4.84 14.57
CA THR A 282 -14.66 -5.28 15.43
C THR A 282 -15.15 -4.09 16.24
N GLN A 283 -16.43 -3.76 16.11
CA GLN A 283 -17.08 -2.67 16.85
C GLN A 283 -16.92 -2.89 18.37
N SER A 284 -16.41 -1.88 19.06
CA SER A 284 -16.14 -1.90 20.50
C SER A 284 -16.71 -0.68 21.25
N GLY A 285 -17.12 0.36 20.51
CA GLY A 285 -17.81 1.54 21.04
C GLY A 285 -19.30 1.55 20.74
N LYS A 286 -19.88 2.74 20.61
CA LYS A 286 -21.30 2.91 20.22
C LYS A 286 -21.63 2.24 18.89
N HIS A 287 -22.83 1.68 18.81
CA HIS A 287 -23.45 1.13 17.59
C HIS A 287 -23.86 2.18 16.53
N ARG A 288 -23.50 3.46 16.72
CA ARG A 288 -23.73 4.57 15.77
C ARG A 288 -22.60 5.59 15.90
N GLY A 289 -22.19 6.17 14.77
CA GLY A 289 -21.10 7.13 14.68
C GLY A 289 -20.08 6.75 13.60
N LEU A 290 -19.05 7.57 13.46
CA LEU A 290 -18.04 7.52 12.39
C LEU A 290 -17.39 6.14 12.18
N LEU A 291 -17.13 5.42 13.27
CA LEU A 291 -16.47 4.11 13.28
C LEU A 291 -17.45 2.93 13.49
N ALA A 292 -18.76 3.18 13.56
CA ALA A 292 -19.71 2.15 13.98
C ALA A 292 -19.77 0.97 13.00
N ASP A 293 -19.84 1.26 11.69
CA ASP A 293 -20.05 0.23 10.67
C ASP A 293 -18.74 -0.30 10.05
N THR A 294 -17.59 0.08 10.61
CA THR A 294 -16.29 -0.32 10.08
C THR A 294 -16.07 -1.83 10.29
N GLN A 295 -15.74 -2.53 9.21
CA GLN A 295 -15.46 -3.97 9.17
C GLN A 295 -13.99 -4.30 8.87
N GLU A 296 -13.26 -3.39 8.23
CA GLU A 296 -11.87 -3.59 7.83
C GLU A 296 -11.12 -2.25 7.88
N ILE A 297 -9.84 -2.28 8.23
CA ILE A 297 -9.00 -1.09 8.38
C ILE A 297 -7.68 -1.36 7.67
N LEU A 298 -7.35 -0.53 6.68
CA LEU A 298 -6.06 -0.56 6.01
C LEU A 298 -5.15 0.52 6.61
N ARG A 299 -4.00 0.13 7.17
CA ARG A 299 -2.91 1.05 7.56
C ARG A 299 -1.92 1.15 6.42
N LEU A 300 -2.00 2.23 5.66
CA LEU A 300 -1.24 2.50 4.44
C LEU A 300 -0.26 3.68 4.65
N ASN A 301 0.57 3.95 3.65
CA ASN A 301 1.48 5.11 3.58
C ASN A 301 2.35 5.26 4.83
N THR A 302 2.83 4.14 5.40
CA THR A 302 3.58 4.19 6.66
C THR A 302 4.96 4.83 6.46
N VAL A 303 5.34 5.72 7.37
CA VAL A 303 6.68 6.34 7.40
C VAL A 303 7.24 6.29 8.82
N GLY A 304 8.44 5.74 8.98
CA GLY A 304 9.10 5.62 10.28
C GLY A 304 8.44 4.60 11.20
N GLY A 305 8.57 4.83 12.51
CA GLY A 305 7.97 4.01 13.56
C GLY A 305 8.66 2.68 13.85
N VAL A 306 9.75 2.31 13.16
CA VAL A 306 10.44 1.03 13.39
C VAL A 306 11.09 0.96 14.78
N ALA A 307 11.24 -0.26 15.30
CA ALA A 307 11.93 -0.48 16.57
C ALA A 307 13.39 0.05 16.50
N PRO A 308 13.93 0.67 17.56
CA PRO A 308 15.35 1.03 17.59
C PRO A 308 16.21 -0.23 17.45
N ALA A 309 17.25 -0.15 16.62
CA ALA A 309 18.21 -1.23 16.43
C ALA A 309 19.29 -1.26 17.53
N GLY A 310 19.93 -2.42 17.70
CA GLY A 310 21.00 -2.63 18.68
C GLY A 310 20.51 -3.19 20.01
N SER A 311 21.45 -3.40 20.94
CA SER A 311 21.15 -3.80 22.31
C SER A 311 20.55 -2.64 23.11
N CYS A 312 19.80 -2.98 24.15
CA CYS A 312 19.11 -2.01 25.00
C CYS A 312 19.15 -2.44 26.47
N SER A 313 18.89 -1.50 27.39
CA SER A 313 18.77 -1.79 28.82
C SER A 313 17.35 -2.26 29.16
N LEU A 314 17.22 -3.43 29.78
CA LEU A 314 15.94 -4.05 30.16
C LEU A 314 14.96 -3.04 30.81
N GLY A 315 13.71 -3.03 30.37
CA GLY A 315 12.67 -2.11 30.85
C GLY A 315 12.72 -0.69 30.27
N THR A 316 13.72 -0.37 29.43
CA THR A 316 13.77 0.93 28.71
C THR A 316 12.58 1.06 27.76
N ILE A 317 11.84 2.17 27.82
CA ILE A 317 10.70 2.46 26.94
C ILE A 317 11.06 3.59 25.97
N VAL A 318 10.84 3.37 24.67
CA VAL A 318 11.12 4.36 23.61
C VAL A 318 9.90 4.55 22.72
N GLY A 319 9.48 5.81 22.53
CA GLY A 319 8.43 6.17 21.58
C GLY A 319 8.99 6.70 20.26
N VAL A 320 8.99 5.87 19.21
CA VAL A 320 9.48 6.21 17.87
C VAL A 320 8.38 6.87 17.04
N PRO A 321 8.57 8.11 16.52
CA PRO A 321 7.58 8.78 15.69
C PRO A 321 7.22 8.00 14.43
N TYR A 322 5.94 8.01 14.04
CA TYR A 322 5.49 7.45 12.76
C TYR A 322 4.39 8.29 12.13
N ARG A 323 4.24 8.17 10.80
CA ARG A 323 3.06 8.59 10.04
C ARG A 323 2.44 7.37 9.35
N ALA A 324 1.14 7.46 9.08
CA ALA A 324 0.38 6.51 8.28
C ALA A 324 -0.93 7.17 7.83
N ASP A 325 -1.56 6.63 6.80
CA ASP A 325 -2.97 6.81 6.50
C ASP A 325 -3.74 5.58 6.96
N TYR A 326 -4.90 5.78 7.60
CA TYR A 326 -5.84 4.71 7.91
C TYR A 326 -7.07 4.87 7.02
N VAL A 327 -7.39 3.85 6.23
CA VAL A 327 -8.65 3.75 5.49
C VAL A 327 -9.60 2.90 6.32
N PHE A 328 -10.75 3.45 6.69
CA PHE A 328 -11.80 2.76 7.43
C PHE A 328 -12.85 2.29 6.43
N VAL A 329 -12.91 0.96 6.25
CA VAL A 329 -13.82 0.31 5.31
C VAL A 329 -15.10 -0.06 6.05
N GLN A 330 -16.20 0.57 5.66
CA GLN A 330 -17.55 0.34 6.19
C GLN A 330 -18.18 -0.92 5.56
N ARG A 331 -19.30 -1.40 6.12
CA ARG A 331 -20.10 -2.52 5.61
C ARG A 331 -21.07 -2.10 4.52
#